data_AF-A0A517DP37-F1
#
_entry.id   AF-A0A517DP37-F1
#
_cell.length_a   1.000
_cell.length_b   1.000
_cell.length_c   1.000
_cell.angle_alpha   90.00
_cell.angle_beta   90.00
_cell.angle_gamma   90.00
#
_symmetry.space_group_name_H-M   'P 1'
#
loop_
_entity.id
_entity.type
_entity.pdbx_description
1 polymer ?
#
loop_
_entity_poly.entity_id
_entity_poly.type
_entity_poly.pdbx_seq_one_letter_code
_entity_poly.pdbx_strand_id
1 'polypeptide(L)'
;MEALLQSAGVHEFVEAFTAALDAKNTYTRGHSDRVAEIAAAVARQLGMSRSNQDTIHVAAHLHDIGKIGIPDHILLKPDKLSTEEFEVIKSHSQVGYDILNKVTMLRPIAKLVRYHHERWDGLGYPAGLAGTAIPLGARIIALADAFDAMTSERSYRPCRSQEEAVQEVLRCRGTQFDPEIADAFVRLCQEGKLPGDTEAVKWLSEMLPGEQGRVTKVTGRGSIKQRLVDMGIITGTRVAVQKFAPLGDPMEIKVKGFNLSLRKKEARLIEVAIG
;
A
#
# COMPACT_ATOMS: atom_id res chain seq x y z
N MET A 1 24.86 11.54 -10.68
CA MET A 1 24.19 10.63 -9.72
C MET A 1 23.70 9.38 -10.43
N GLU A 2 22.97 9.54 -11.53
CA GLU A 2 22.50 8.46 -12.44
C GLU A 2 23.58 7.41 -12.79
N ALA A 3 24.75 7.84 -13.29
CA ALA A 3 25.88 6.95 -13.59
C ALA A 3 26.57 6.29 -12.37
N LEU A 4 26.21 6.68 -11.14
CA LEU A 4 26.84 6.18 -9.91
C LEU A 4 26.06 5.00 -9.32
N LEU A 5 24.73 5.08 -9.34
CA LEU A 5 23.84 3.96 -8.93
C LEU A 5 23.92 2.78 -9.91
N GLN A 6 24.21 3.06 -11.20
CA GLN A 6 24.44 2.04 -12.22
C GLN A 6 25.88 1.47 -12.24
N SER A 7 26.74 1.86 -11.30
CA SER A 7 28.08 1.26 -11.18
C SER A 7 27.99 -0.08 -10.44
N ALA A 8 28.67 -1.12 -10.96
CA ALA A 8 28.62 -2.48 -10.42
C ALA A 8 28.84 -2.55 -8.90
N GLY A 9 29.77 -1.74 -8.39
CA GLY A 9 30.08 -1.68 -6.96
C GLY A 9 28.88 -1.32 -6.07
N VAL A 10 27.90 -0.53 -6.53
CA VAL A 10 26.71 -0.24 -5.70
C VAL A 10 25.85 -1.48 -5.52
N HIS A 11 25.63 -2.25 -6.58
CA HIS A 11 24.88 -3.50 -6.50
C HIS A 11 25.62 -4.53 -5.64
N GLU A 12 26.93 -4.71 -5.83
CA GLU A 12 27.76 -5.59 -5.00
C GLU A 12 27.72 -5.20 -3.51
N PHE A 13 27.75 -3.89 -3.18
CA PHE A 13 27.59 -3.42 -1.80
C PHE A 13 26.20 -3.71 -1.22
N VAL A 14 25.13 -3.54 -2.01
CA VAL A 14 23.75 -3.82 -1.57
C VAL A 14 23.59 -5.32 -1.31
N GLU A 15 24.02 -6.18 -2.23
CA GLU A 15 24.00 -7.63 -2.09
C GLU A 15 24.75 -8.09 -0.82
N ALA A 16 25.94 -7.55 -0.57
CA ALA A 16 26.72 -7.86 0.64
C ALA A 16 26.01 -7.44 1.94
N PHE A 17 25.34 -6.27 1.96
CA PHE A 17 24.59 -5.82 3.13
C PHE A 17 23.29 -6.60 3.34
N THR A 18 22.55 -6.91 2.29
CA THR A 18 21.34 -7.76 2.35
C THR A 18 21.70 -9.17 2.83
N ALA A 19 22.77 -9.77 2.31
CA ALA A 19 23.27 -11.07 2.76
C ALA A 19 23.69 -11.06 4.24
N ALA A 20 24.32 -9.98 4.72
CA ALA A 20 24.67 -9.83 6.14
C ALA A 20 23.43 -9.68 7.05
N LEU A 21 22.39 -8.99 6.57
CA LEU A 21 21.10 -8.87 7.26
C LEU A 21 20.38 -10.23 7.35
N ASP A 22 20.26 -10.96 6.23
CA ASP A 22 19.64 -12.29 6.18
C ASP A 22 20.41 -13.36 6.97
N ALA A 23 21.73 -13.21 7.10
CA ALA A 23 22.54 -14.05 7.98
C ALA A 23 22.23 -13.81 9.47
N LYS A 24 21.88 -12.57 9.85
CA LYS A 24 21.47 -12.23 11.22
C LYS A 24 20.01 -12.60 11.49
N ASN A 25 19.13 -12.41 10.49
CA ASN A 25 17.70 -12.62 10.61
C ASN A 25 17.23 -13.60 9.54
N THR A 26 17.28 -14.90 9.83
CA THR A 26 16.89 -15.97 8.89
C THR A 26 15.43 -15.88 8.42
N TYR A 27 14.61 -15.08 9.10
CA TYR A 27 13.21 -14.82 8.82
C TYR A 27 12.96 -13.87 7.64
N THR A 28 13.91 -13.01 7.29
CA THR A 28 13.73 -11.99 6.24
C THR A 28 14.18 -12.45 4.86
N ARG A 29 14.54 -13.72 4.67
CA ARG A 29 15.09 -14.19 3.39
C ARG A 29 14.16 -13.90 2.21
N GLY A 30 14.62 -13.06 1.29
CA GLY A 30 13.87 -12.59 0.13
C GLY A 30 12.73 -11.59 0.42
N HIS A 31 12.52 -11.17 1.67
CA HIS A 31 11.57 -10.11 2.02
C HIS A 31 12.01 -8.77 1.43
N SER A 32 13.27 -8.39 1.66
CA SER A 32 13.86 -7.16 1.11
C SER A 32 13.74 -7.10 -0.42
N ASP A 33 13.93 -8.23 -1.10
CA ASP A 33 13.81 -8.34 -2.56
C ASP A 33 12.37 -8.10 -3.03
N ARG A 34 11.38 -8.75 -2.40
CA ARG A 34 9.96 -8.56 -2.75
C ARG A 34 9.51 -7.13 -2.46
N VAL A 35 9.91 -6.55 -1.33
CA VAL A 35 9.63 -5.14 -1.00
C VAL A 35 10.27 -4.19 -2.03
N ALA A 36 11.49 -4.48 -2.50
CA ALA A 36 12.16 -3.69 -3.52
C ALA A 36 11.47 -3.75 -4.89
N GLU A 37 11.08 -4.94 -5.35
CA GLU A 37 10.35 -5.09 -6.61
C GLU A 37 8.97 -4.41 -6.57
N ILE A 38 8.22 -4.58 -5.48
CA ILE A 38 6.91 -3.92 -5.30
C ILE A 38 7.08 -2.39 -5.25
N ALA A 39 8.04 -1.88 -4.49
CA ALA A 39 8.32 -0.45 -4.40
C ALA A 39 8.73 0.15 -5.75
N ALA A 40 9.58 -0.55 -6.52
CA ALA A 40 9.98 -0.13 -7.86
C ALA A 40 8.80 -0.16 -8.85
N ALA A 41 7.93 -1.17 -8.78
CA ALA A 41 6.73 -1.27 -9.62
C ALA A 41 5.72 -0.13 -9.31
N VAL A 42 5.50 0.21 -8.04
CA VAL A 42 4.66 1.35 -7.65
C VAL A 42 5.28 2.68 -8.10
N ALA A 43 6.59 2.88 -7.92
CA ALA A 43 7.30 4.07 -8.42
C ALA A 43 7.19 4.22 -9.95
N ARG A 44 7.23 3.10 -10.69
CA ARG A 44 7.01 3.05 -12.15
C ARG A 44 5.58 3.44 -12.52
N GLN A 45 4.58 2.94 -11.78
CA GLN A 45 3.15 3.25 -11.97
C GLN A 45 2.81 4.72 -11.66
N LEU A 46 3.59 5.37 -10.79
CA LEU A 46 3.56 6.82 -10.53
C LEU A 46 4.33 7.66 -11.57
N GLY A 47 4.87 7.05 -12.64
CA GLY A 47 5.58 7.75 -13.71
C GLY A 47 6.94 8.33 -13.31
N MET A 48 7.55 7.85 -12.22
CA MET A 48 8.83 8.37 -11.72
C MET A 48 9.99 8.05 -12.68
N SER A 49 11.01 8.91 -12.74
CA SER A 49 12.20 8.68 -13.57
C SER A 49 12.96 7.41 -13.17
N ARG A 50 13.71 6.82 -14.12
CA ARG A 50 14.47 5.58 -13.86
C ARG A 50 15.45 5.72 -12.70
N SER A 51 16.23 6.80 -12.64
CA SER A 51 17.13 7.09 -11.52
C SER A 51 16.42 7.18 -10.16
N ASN A 52 15.15 7.60 -10.11
CA ASN A 52 14.37 7.61 -8.87
C ASN A 52 13.83 6.21 -8.53
N GLN A 53 13.40 5.43 -9.53
CA GLN A 53 13.02 4.02 -9.34
C GLN A 53 14.20 3.22 -8.77
N ASP A 54 15.40 3.35 -9.36
CA ASP A 54 16.62 2.67 -8.89
C ASP A 54 16.99 3.10 -7.46
N THR A 55 16.84 4.39 -7.12
CA THR A 55 17.08 4.90 -5.74
C THR A 55 16.10 4.30 -4.73
N ILE A 56 14.83 4.13 -5.11
CA ILE A 56 13.79 3.54 -4.25
C ILE A 56 14.02 2.04 -4.09
N HIS A 57 14.36 1.34 -5.18
CA HIS A 57 14.67 -0.09 -5.18
C HIS A 57 15.83 -0.41 -4.22
N VAL A 58 16.95 0.31 -4.33
CA VAL A 58 18.09 0.15 -3.40
C VAL A 58 17.71 0.51 -1.96
N ALA A 59 16.89 1.53 -1.75
CA ALA A 59 16.43 1.89 -0.40
C ALA A 59 15.45 0.88 0.20
N ALA A 60 14.66 0.21 -0.62
CA ALA A 60 13.77 -0.87 -0.21
C ALA A 60 14.55 -2.13 0.16
N HIS A 61 15.61 -2.49 -0.59
CA HIS A 61 16.53 -3.57 -0.19
C HIS A 61 17.17 -3.32 1.18
N LEU A 62 17.55 -2.07 1.45
CA LEU A 62 18.30 -1.67 2.64
C LEU A 62 17.42 -1.09 3.78
N HIS A 63 16.08 -1.12 3.68
CA HIS A 63 15.19 -0.49 4.66
C HIS A 63 15.43 -1.01 6.09
N ASP A 64 15.72 -2.30 6.18
CA ASP A 64 15.89 -3.03 7.43
C ASP A 64 17.35 -3.12 7.91
N ILE A 65 18.33 -2.52 7.22
CA ILE A 65 19.77 -2.72 7.52
C ILE A 65 20.16 -2.31 8.95
N GLY A 66 19.40 -1.39 9.57
CA GLY A 66 19.61 -1.03 10.98
C GLY A 66 19.32 -2.15 11.98
N LYS A 67 18.64 -3.24 11.58
CA LYS A 67 18.41 -4.41 12.44
C LYS A 67 19.71 -5.10 12.86
N ILE A 68 20.85 -4.83 12.20
CA ILE A 68 22.17 -5.26 12.72
C ILE A 68 22.48 -4.67 14.11
N GLY A 69 21.96 -3.49 14.45
CA GLY A 69 22.16 -2.85 15.76
C GLY A 69 21.21 -3.30 16.87
N ILE A 70 20.17 -4.08 16.55
CA ILE A 70 19.17 -4.54 17.52
C ILE A 70 19.67 -5.79 18.26
N PRO A 71 19.55 -5.90 19.60
CA PRO A 71 19.95 -7.12 20.32
C PRO A 71 19.16 -8.36 19.90
N ASP A 72 19.85 -9.48 19.73
CA ASP A 72 19.26 -10.71 19.19
C ASP A 72 18.12 -11.27 20.07
N HIS A 73 18.22 -11.12 21.39
CA HIS A 73 17.16 -11.54 22.32
C HIS A 73 15.86 -10.72 22.20
N ILE A 74 15.90 -9.56 21.53
CA ILE A 74 14.74 -8.75 21.17
C ILE A 74 14.31 -9.08 19.74
N LEU A 75 15.26 -9.09 18.80
CA LEU A 75 14.99 -9.29 17.37
C LEU A 75 14.43 -10.69 17.04
N LEU A 76 14.90 -11.72 17.74
CA LEU A 76 14.54 -13.13 17.51
C LEU A 76 13.54 -13.65 18.56
N LYS A 77 12.92 -12.76 19.35
CA LYS A 77 11.96 -13.14 20.38
C LYS A 77 10.71 -13.80 19.77
N PRO A 78 10.28 -14.99 20.25
CA PRO A 78 9.11 -15.67 19.69
C PRO A 78 7.77 -15.11 20.22
N ASP A 79 7.79 -14.52 21.41
CA ASP A 79 6.62 -13.94 22.05
C ASP A 79 6.41 -12.47 21.63
N LYS A 80 5.25 -11.92 22.03
CA LYS A 80 4.99 -10.49 21.89
C LYS A 80 6.06 -9.66 22.61
N LEU A 81 6.51 -8.62 21.93
CA LEU A 81 7.41 -7.61 22.47
C LEU A 81 6.70 -6.79 23.56
N SER A 82 7.45 -6.38 24.58
CA SER A 82 7.03 -5.32 25.49
C SER A 82 7.07 -3.96 24.79
N THR A 83 6.52 -2.92 25.43
CA THR A 83 6.59 -1.55 24.90
C THR A 83 8.04 -1.09 24.76
N GLU A 84 8.87 -1.41 25.76
CA GLU A 84 10.29 -1.04 25.83
C GLU A 84 11.10 -1.78 24.76
N GLU A 85 10.87 -3.08 24.59
CA GLU A 85 11.46 -3.88 23.51
C GLU A 85 11.06 -3.35 22.13
N PHE A 86 9.81 -2.90 21.97
CA PHE A 86 9.33 -2.30 20.73
C PHE A 86 10.00 -0.94 20.44
N GLU A 87 10.19 -0.07 21.44
CA GLU A 87 10.98 1.17 21.27
C GLU A 87 12.43 0.86 20.85
N VAL A 88 13.05 -0.20 21.38
CA VAL A 88 14.37 -0.65 20.91
C VAL A 88 14.29 -1.05 19.43
N ILE A 89 13.30 -1.85 19.00
CA ILE A 89 13.16 -2.20 17.58
C ILE A 89 12.98 -0.95 16.71
N LYS A 90 12.18 0.05 17.09
CA LYS A 90 11.99 1.28 16.29
C LYS A 90 13.30 1.97 15.93
N SER A 91 14.31 1.86 16.80
CA SER A 91 15.62 2.48 16.59
C SER A 91 16.36 1.99 15.34
N HIS A 92 16.00 0.83 14.76
CA HIS A 92 16.63 0.32 13.54
C HIS A 92 16.54 1.34 12.38
N SER A 93 15.44 2.09 12.28
CA SER A 93 15.27 3.15 11.27
C SER A 93 16.37 4.22 11.36
N GLN A 94 16.74 4.62 12.57
CA GLN A 94 17.81 5.56 12.86
C GLN A 94 19.20 4.92 12.67
N VAL A 95 19.40 3.69 13.15
CA VAL A 95 20.67 2.96 12.98
C VAL A 95 20.98 2.74 11.50
N GLY A 96 19.98 2.38 10.69
CA GLY A 96 20.11 2.21 9.24
C GLY A 96 20.49 3.51 8.55
N TYR A 97 19.86 4.63 8.93
CA TYR A 97 20.28 5.95 8.49
C TYR A 97 21.74 6.25 8.84
N ASP A 98 22.17 6.01 10.09
CA ASP A 98 23.52 6.32 10.55
C ASP A 98 24.61 5.43 9.94
N ILE A 99 24.28 4.20 9.56
CA ILE A 99 25.15 3.32 8.76
C ILE A 99 25.31 3.90 7.36
N LEU A 100 24.20 4.13 6.65
CA LEU A 100 24.21 4.51 5.24
C LEU A 100 24.71 5.94 5.00
N ASN A 101 24.41 6.87 5.90
CA ASN A 101 24.80 8.28 5.78
C ASN A 101 26.33 8.53 5.86
N LYS A 102 27.09 7.54 6.36
CA LYS A 102 28.57 7.54 6.32
C LYS A 102 29.10 7.47 4.89
N VAL A 103 28.39 6.81 3.97
CA VAL A 103 28.79 6.70 2.57
C VAL A 103 28.10 7.81 1.77
N THR A 104 28.87 8.77 1.25
CA THR A 104 28.32 9.98 0.59
C THR A 104 27.31 9.66 -0.52
N MET A 105 27.52 8.60 -1.30
CA MET A 105 26.61 8.18 -2.37
C MET A 105 25.28 7.58 -1.87
N LEU A 106 25.24 7.04 -0.65
CA LEU A 106 24.06 6.40 -0.06
C LEU A 106 23.22 7.38 0.77
N ARG A 107 23.60 8.65 0.91
CA ARG A 107 22.82 9.65 1.66
C ARG A 107 21.37 9.87 1.16
N PRO A 108 21.07 9.83 -0.16
CA PRO A 108 19.68 9.88 -0.62
C PRO A 108 18.87 8.67 -0.15
N ILE A 109 19.48 7.48 -0.22
CA ILE A 109 18.91 6.19 0.23
C ILE A 109 18.68 6.20 1.75
N ALA A 110 19.68 6.64 2.53
CA ALA A 110 19.62 6.73 3.99
C ALA A 110 18.38 7.47 4.48
N LYS A 111 18.00 8.58 3.83
CA LYS A 111 16.77 9.33 4.18
C LYS A 111 15.50 8.52 3.96
N LEU A 112 15.44 7.70 2.92
CA LEU A 112 14.28 6.84 2.66
C LEU A 112 14.20 5.74 3.74
N VAL A 113 15.33 5.10 4.03
CA VAL A 113 15.49 4.12 5.11
C VAL A 113 15.09 4.70 6.48
N ARG A 114 15.44 5.96 6.79
CA ARG A 114 15.07 6.58 8.07
C ARG A 114 13.57 6.70 8.31
N TYR A 115 12.79 6.92 7.26
CA TYR A 115 11.40 7.37 7.36
C TYR A 115 10.39 6.36 6.80
N HIS A 116 10.81 5.13 6.50
CA HIS A 116 9.93 4.11 5.90
C HIS A 116 8.84 3.57 6.86
N HIS A 117 8.90 3.92 8.14
CA HIS A 117 7.85 3.66 9.14
C HIS A 117 7.10 4.93 9.58
N GLU A 118 7.31 6.06 8.89
CA GLU A 118 6.42 7.21 9.03
C GLU A 118 5.05 6.89 8.40
N ARG A 119 3.99 7.44 8.98
CA ARG A 119 2.61 7.21 8.55
C ARG A 119 2.02 8.50 8.01
N TRP A 120 1.16 8.41 6.99
CA TRP A 120 0.53 9.59 6.41
C TRP A 120 -0.19 10.49 7.44
N ASP A 121 -0.78 9.89 8.49
CA ASP A 121 -1.44 10.53 9.63
C ASP A 121 -0.51 11.13 10.69
N GLY A 122 0.81 10.98 10.57
CA GLY A 122 1.79 11.45 11.54
C GLY A 122 1.95 10.59 12.79
N LEU A 123 1.24 9.45 12.88
CA LEU A 123 1.35 8.51 14.02
C LEU A 123 2.50 7.49 13.85
N GLY A 124 3.40 7.75 12.90
CA GLY A 124 4.55 6.91 12.60
C GLY A 124 5.79 7.26 13.42
N TYR A 125 6.93 6.73 13.01
CA TYR A 125 8.22 6.94 13.67
C TYR A 125 9.36 6.93 12.61
N PRO A 126 10.54 7.51 12.90
CA PRO A 126 11.04 8.02 14.19
C PRO A 126 10.70 9.48 14.53
N ALA A 127 10.19 10.27 13.58
CA ALA A 127 10.02 11.73 13.73
C ALA A 127 8.56 12.21 13.71
N GLY A 128 7.57 11.33 13.46
CA GLY A 128 6.16 11.71 13.45
C GLY A 128 5.80 12.62 12.27
N LEU A 129 6.45 12.39 11.12
CA LEU A 129 6.22 13.16 9.91
C LEU A 129 4.87 12.80 9.31
N ALA A 130 4.08 13.80 8.92
CA ALA A 130 2.77 13.63 8.33
C ALA A 130 2.73 14.05 6.85
N GLY A 131 1.86 13.41 6.06
CA GLY A 131 1.59 13.77 4.68
C GLY A 131 2.85 13.86 3.80
N THR A 132 2.98 14.98 3.09
CA THR A 132 4.08 15.24 2.15
C THR A 132 5.41 15.62 2.82
N ALA A 133 5.47 15.78 4.14
CA ALA A 133 6.74 15.94 4.87
C ALA A 133 7.57 14.64 4.84
N ILE A 134 6.90 13.49 4.67
CA ILE A 134 7.55 12.19 4.49
C ILE A 134 8.11 12.12 3.05
N PRO A 135 9.39 11.74 2.85
CA PRO A 135 9.95 11.55 1.51
C PRO A 135 9.13 10.57 0.67
N LEU A 136 8.91 10.88 -0.61
CA LEU A 136 8.04 10.07 -1.49
C LEU A 136 8.48 8.60 -1.54
N GLY A 137 9.77 8.32 -1.70
CA GLY A 137 10.29 6.96 -1.68
C GLY A 137 10.05 6.22 -0.37
N ALA A 138 10.06 6.91 0.78
CA ALA A 138 9.79 6.30 2.08
C ALA A 138 8.30 5.92 2.21
N ARG A 139 7.38 6.76 1.70
CA ARG A 139 5.95 6.45 1.63
C ARG A 139 5.64 5.25 0.71
N ILE A 140 6.42 5.07 -0.37
CA ILE A 140 6.33 3.90 -1.25
C ILE A 140 6.81 2.63 -0.54
N ILE A 141 7.99 2.68 0.10
CA ILE A 141 8.56 1.55 0.86
C ILE A 141 7.62 1.14 2.01
N ALA A 142 7.05 2.10 2.74
CA ALA A 142 6.10 1.85 3.83
C ALA A 142 4.89 1.02 3.40
N LEU A 143 4.39 1.22 2.18
CA LEU A 143 3.30 0.42 1.61
C LEU A 143 3.78 -0.96 1.16
N ALA A 144 4.95 -1.02 0.49
CA ALA A 144 5.51 -2.28 -0.01
C ALA A 144 5.88 -3.26 1.12
N ASP A 145 6.55 -2.80 2.18
CA ASP A 145 6.82 -3.59 3.39
C ASP A 145 5.52 -4.06 4.04
N ALA A 146 4.59 -3.15 4.31
CA ALA A 146 3.32 -3.51 4.95
C ALA A 146 2.51 -4.53 4.13
N PHE A 147 2.56 -4.48 2.80
CA PHE A 147 1.91 -5.47 1.95
C PHE A 147 2.62 -6.82 2.02
N ASP A 148 3.94 -6.88 1.82
CA ASP A 148 4.70 -8.14 1.91
C ASP A 148 4.59 -8.78 3.30
N ALA A 149 4.56 -7.97 4.36
CA ALA A 149 4.36 -8.38 5.73
C ALA A 149 2.97 -8.99 6.02
N MET A 150 1.98 -8.75 5.15
CA MET A 150 0.65 -9.36 5.24
C MET A 150 0.54 -10.65 4.42
N THR A 151 1.21 -10.73 3.27
CA THR A 151 1.07 -11.82 2.29
C THR A 151 2.13 -12.91 2.41
N SER A 152 3.27 -12.64 3.05
CA SER A 152 4.35 -13.62 3.27
C SER A 152 4.14 -14.46 4.53
N GLU A 153 4.52 -15.74 4.48
CA GLU A 153 4.45 -16.62 5.64
C GLU A 153 5.37 -16.10 6.76
N ARG A 154 4.79 -15.97 7.96
CA ARG A 154 5.44 -15.43 9.15
C ARG A 154 5.15 -16.40 10.30
N SER A 155 6.18 -16.89 11.01
CA SER A 155 6.09 -17.97 12.02
C SER A 155 5.01 -17.82 13.10
N TYR A 156 4.48 -16.60 13.29
CA TYR A 156 3.47 -16.28 14.30
C TYR A 156 2.12 -15.86 13.71
N ARG A 157 1.92 -15.92 12.38
CA ARG A 157 0.66 -15.58 11.72
C ARG A 157 0.50 -16.28 10.35
N PRO A 158 -0.63 -16.96 10.08
CA PRO A 158 -0.92 -17.40 8.71
C PRO A 158 -1.01 -16.18 7.78
N CYS A 159 -0.60 -16.36 6.52
CA CYS A 159 -0.74 -15.32 5.49
C CYS A 159 -2.18 -14.82 5.42
N ARG A 160 -2.33 -13.52 5.21
CA ARG A 160 -3.54 -12.99 4.59
C ARG A 160 -3.52 -13.34 3.11
N SER A 161 -4.70 -13.47 2.53
CA SER A 161 -4.80 -13.54 1.07
C SER A 161 -4.34 -12.21 0.46
N GLN A 162 -3.91 -12.21 -0.81
CA GLN A 162 -3.52 -10.97 -1.50
C GLN A 162 -4.70 -9.99 -1.57
N GLU A 163 -5.93 -10.50 -1.70
CA GLU A 163 -7.18 -9.74 -1.67
C GLU A 163 -7.38 -9.02 -0.33
N GLU A 164 -7.24 -9.75 0.80
CA GLU A 164 -7.32 -9.16 2.14
C GLU A 164 -6.25 -8.09 2.37
N ALA A 165 -5.04 -8.31 1.87
CA ALA A 165 -3.95 -7.34 1.96
C ALA A 165 -4.23 -6.07 1.13
N VAL A 166 -4.80 -6.19 -0.07
CA VAL A 166 -5.23 -5.05 -0.89
C VAL A 166 -6.39 -4.29 -0.24
N GLN A 167 -7.36 -5.01 0.35
CA GLN A 167 -8.47 -4.37 1.09
C GLN A 167 -7.96 -3.62 2.34
N GLU A 168 -6.94 -4.14 3.02
CA GLU A 168 -6.30 -3.43 4.14
C GLU A 168 -5.56 -2.16 3.67
N VAL A 169 -4.86 -2.21 2.53
CA VAL A 169 -4.25 -1.01 1.91
C VAL A 169 -5.31 0.06 1.61
N LEU A 170 -6.45 -0.34 1.02
CA LEU A 170 -7.59 0.56 0.78
C LEU A 170 -8.20 1.11 2.07
N ARG A 171 -8.34 0.28 3.12
CA ARG A 171 -8.86 0.69 4.43
C ARG A 171 -7.94 1.70 5.12
N CYS A 172 -6.63 1.57 4.93
CA CYS A 172 -5.59 2.41 5.52
C CYS A 172 -5.17 3.61 4.64
N ARG A 173 -5.79 3.77 3.47
CA ARG A 173 -5.61 4.90 2.55
C ARG A 173 -5.92 6.24 3.24
N GLY A 174 -4.94 7.16 3.25
CA GLY A 174 -5.06 8.46 3.91
C GLY A 174 -4.91 8.43 5.44
N THR A 175 -4.49 7.31 6.02
CA THR A 175 -4.12 7.20 7.44
C THR A 175 -2.72 6.61 7.59
N GLN A 176 -2.53 5.32 7.32
CA GLN A 176 -1.18 4.75 7.25
C GLN A 176 -0.48 5.15 5.96
N PHE A 177 -1.19 4.99 4.84
CA PHE A 177 -0.62 5.12 3.50
C PHE A 177 -1.05 6.43 2.83
N ASP A 178 -0.16 6.95 1.99
CA ASP A 178 -0.46 8.03 1.07
C ASP A 178 -1.62 7.64 0.13
N PRO A 179 -2.67 8.47 0.01
CA PRO A 179 -3.78 8.24 -0.91
C PRO A 179 -3.37 7.93 -2.36
N GLU A 180 -2.40 8.67 -2.91
CA GLU A 180 -2.00 8.56 -4.31
C GLU A 180 -1.22 7.26 -4.58
N ILE A 181 -0.35 6.90 -3.64
CA ILE A 181 0.47 5.68 -3.69
C ILE A 181 -0.41 4.44 -3.52
N ALA A 182 -1.37 4.48 -2.59
CA ALA A 182 -2.35 3.40 -2.41
C ALA A 182 -3.20 3.20 -3.67
N ASP A 183 -3.66 4.27 -4.31
CA ASP A 183 -4.42 4.17 -5.57
C ASP A 183 -3.54 3.63 -6.72
N ALA A 184 -2.27 4.06 -6.80
CA ALA A 184 -1.33 3.53 -7.79
C ALA A 184 -1.03 2.04 -7.59
N PHE A 185 -0.84 1.61 -6.35
CA PHE A 185 -0.68 0.20 -5.99
C PHE A 185 -1.91 -0.63 -6.39
N VAL A 186 -3.13 -0.17 -6.07
CA VAL A 186 -4.36 -0.88 -6.45
C VAL A 186 -4.50 -1.00 -7.96
N ARG A 187 -4.17 0.04 -8.73
CA ARG A 187 -4.11 -0.03 -10.21
C ARG A 187 -3.09 -1.06 -10.70
N LEU A 188 -1.89 -1.08 -10.12
CA LEU A 188 -0.85 -2.05 -10.46
C LEU A 188 -1.34 -3.50 -10.28
N CYS A 189 -2.08 -3.76 -9.20
CA CYS A 189 -2.67 -5.08 -8.93
C CYS A 189 -3.83 -5.42 -9.89
N GLN A 190 -4.71 -4.47 -10.20
CA GLN A 190 -5.78 -4.63 -11.21
C GLN A 190 -5.22 -4.94 -12.61
N GLU A 191 -4.11 -4.30 -12.98
CA GLU A 191 -3.46 -4.45 -14.28
C GLU A 191 -2.63 -5.73 -14.42
N GLY A 192 -2.47 -6.50 -13.34
CA GLY A 192 -1.65 -7.71 -13.34
C GLY A 192 -0.15 -7.46 -13.43
N LYS A 193 0.31 -6.31 -12.91
CA LYS A 193 1.69 -5.86 -12.99
C LYS A 193 2.41 -5.85 -11.64
N LEU A 194 1.78 -6.39 -10.60
CA LEU A 194 2.43 -6.60 -9.31
C LEU A 194 3.46 -7.75 -9.44
N PRO A 195 4.71 -7.59 -8.99
CA PRO A 195 5.70 -8.67 -9.05
C PRO A 195 5.34 -9.86 -8.15
N GLY A 196 5.52 -11.08 -8.66
CA GLY A 196 5.28 -12.35 -7.95
C GLY A 196 4.16 -13.20 -8.56
N ASP A 197 3.87 -14.35 -7.97
CA ASP A 197 2.68 -15.15 -8.31
C ASP A 197 1.42 -14.41 -7.85
N THR A 198 0.57 -14.03 -8.81
CA THR A 198 -0.53 -13.08 -8.57
C THR A 198 -1.87 -13.66 -9.00
N GLU A 199 -2.50 -14.45 -8.12
CA GLU A 199 -3.92 -14.83 -8.27
C GLU A 199 -4.86 -13.62 -8.12
N ALA A 200 -4.49 -12.61 -7.32
CA ALA A 200 -5.35 -11.44 -7.02
C ALA A 200 -5.70 -10.55 -8.22
N VAL A 201 -4.94 -10.63 -9.31
CA VAL A 201 -5.19 -9.87 -10.55
C VAL A 201 -6.60 -10.12 -11.07
N LYS A 202 -6.97 -11.40 -11.11
CA LYS A 202 -8.21 -11.87 -11.71
C LYS A 202 -9.40 -11.28 -10.96
N TRP A 203 -9.39 -11.41 -9.63
CA TRP A 203 -10.45 -10.90 -8.76
C TRP A 203 -10.54 -9.38 -8.73
N LEU A 204 -9.41 -8.65 -8.71
CA LEU A 204 -9.44 -7.18 -8.71
C LEU A 204 -10.02 -6.61 -10.00
N SER A 205 -9.78 -7.27 -11.14
CA SER A 205 -10.38 -6.91 -12.43
C SER A 205 -11.90 -7.11 -12.46
N GLU A 206 -12.43 -8.05 -11.65
CA GLU A 206 -13.85 -8.38 -11.55
C GLU A 206 -14.59 -7.49 -10.52
N MET A 207 -13.93 -7.09 -9.42
CA MET A 207 -14.58 -6.37 -8.32
C MET A 207 -14.57 -4.84 -8.43
N LEU A 208 -13.58 -4.27 -9.13
CA LEU A 208 -13.48 -2.82 -9.35
C LEU A 208 -13.57 -2.55 -10.86
N PRO A 209 -14.78 -2.40 -11.43
CA PRO A 209 -14.93 -2.07 -12.84
C PRO A 209 -14.20 -0.75 -13.12
N GLY A 210 -13.15 -0.84 -13.95
CA GLY A 210 -12.27 0.29 -14.22
C GLY A 210 -12.99 1.49 -14.81
N GLU A 211 -12.32 2.65 -14.84
CA GLU A 211 -12.85 3.94 -15.31
C GLU A 211 -13.07 4.00 -16.84
N GLN A 212 -13.73 3.00 -17.42
CA GLN A 212 -14.16 2.93 -18.82
C GLN A 212 -15.65 2.55 -18.89
N GLY A 213 -16.48 3.34 -18.21
CA GLY A 213 -17.91 3.09 -18.06
C GLY A 213 -18.74 4.37 -18.06
N ARG A 214 -18.75 5.13 -19.15
CA ARG A 214 -19.69 6.25 -19.32
C ARG A 214 -21.11 5.66 -19.41
N VAL A 215 -21.88 5.74 -18.33
CA VAL A 215 -23.22 5.12 -18.24
C VAL A 215 -24.19 5.80 -19.20
N THR A 216 -24.52 5.13 -20.30
CA THR A 216 -25.35 5.68 -21.39
C THR A 216 -26.85 5.36 -21.28
N LYS A 217 -27.30 4.47 -20.36
CA LYS A 217 -28.74 4.11 -20.20
C LYS A 217 -29.07 3.25 -18.95
N VAL A 218 -30.25 3.42 -18.33
CA VAL A 218 -30.82 2.60 -17.21
C VAL A 218 -32.38 2.66 -17.22
N THR A 219 -33.24 1.65 -16.84
CA THR A 219 -34.74 1.66 -17.17
C THR A 219 -35.97 1.41 -16.17
N GLY A 220 -36.77 2.44 -15.74
CA GLY A 220 -38.10 2.66 -15.03
C GLY A 220 -38.57 4.17 -14.76
N ARG A 221 -39.30 4.53 -13.67
CA ARG A 221 -39.99 5.86 -13.39
C ARG A 221 -40.09 6.28 -11.88
N GLY A 222 -40.10 7.59 -11.55
CA GLY A 222 -40.39 8.14 -10.18
C GLY A 222 -39.86 9.57 -9.92
N SER A 223 -40.18 10.23 -8.80
CA SER A 223 -39.70 11.59 -8.44
C SER A 223 -38.21 11.66 -8.08
N ILE A 224 -37.70 10.62 -7.43
CA ILE A 224 -36.27 10.39 -7.12
C ILE A 224 -35.39 10.52 -8.39
N LYS A 225 -35.94 10.10 -9.53
CA LYS A 225 -35.29 10.15 -10.85
C LYS A 225 -34.98 11.57 -11.30
N GLN A 226 -35.80 12.56 -10.95
CA GLN A 226 -35.55 13.96 -11.32
C GLN A 226 -34.40 14.53 -10.49
N ARG A 227 -34.41 14.34 -9.16
CA ARG A 227 -33.30 14.76 -8.27
C ARG A 227 -31.95 14.19 -8.70
N LEU A 228 -31.89 12.92 -9.12
CA LEU A 228 -30.65 12.29 -9.59
C LEU A 228 -30.17 12.83 -10.95
N VAL A 229 -31.06 13.36 -11.79
CA VAL A 229 -30.71 14.09 -13.02
C VAL A 229 -30.24 15.51 -12.67
N ASP A 230 -30.94 16.21 -11.78
CA ASP A 230 -30.63 17.58 -11.36
C ASP A 230 -29.27 17.67 -10.63
N MET A 231 -28.88 16.60 -9.93
CA MET A 231 -27.55 16.45 -9.31
C MET A 231 -26.44 16.02 -10.29
N GLY A 232 -26.74 15.84 -11.58
CA GLY A 232 -25.77 15.45 -12.61
C GLY A 232 -25.30 13.99 -12.55
N ILE A 233 -25.92 13.14 -11.72
CA ILE A 233 -25.47 11.77 -11.45
C ILE A 233 -25.86 10.81 -12.59
N ILE A 234 -26.97 11.07 -13.29
CA ILE A 234 -27.44 10.26 -14.43
C ILE A 234 -27.93 11.10 -15.60
N THR A 235 -27.44 10.81 -16.80
CA THR A 235 -27.86 11.44 -18.06
C THR A 235 -28.75 10.51 -18.87
N GLY A 236 -29.99 10.27 -18.42
CA GLY A 236 -30.94 9.53 -19.25
C GLY A 236 -32.04 8.85 -18.47
N THR A 237 -33.24 8.88 -19.05
CA THR A 237 -34.40 8.33 -18.37
C THR A 237 -34.36 6.81 -18.39
N ARG A 238 -34.34 6.21 -17.18
CA ARG A 238 -35.45 5.39 -16.64
C ARG A 238 -35.19 4.74 -15.19
N VAL A 239 -34.37 3.67 -14.95
CA VAL A 239 -34.13 2.75 -13.73
C VAL A 239 -35.20 1.66 -13.19
N ALA A 240 -34.92 0.32 -13.08
CA ALA A 240 -35.83 -0.80 -12.57
C ALA A 240 -35.25 -1.79 -11.50
N VAL A 241 -36.10 -2.31 -10.59
CA VAL A 241 -35.73 -2.97 -9.30
C VAL A 241 -36.44 -4.32 -9.06
N GLN A 242 -35.81 -5.28 -8.36
CA GLN A 242 -36.47 -6.52 -7.89
C GLN A 242 -36.00 -6.98 -6.48
N LYS A 243 -36.99 -7.13 -5.57
CA LYS A 243 -36.92 -7.58 -4.15
C LYS A 243 -36.26 -6.65 -3.11
N PHE A 244 -36.90 -6.62 -1.94
CA PHE A 244 -36.39 -6.13 -0.65
C PHE A 244 -36.18 -7.33 0.29
N ALA A 245 -35.23 -7.24 1.22
CA ALA A 245 -35.08 -8.14 2.37
C ALA A 245 -35.40 -7.37 3.68
N PRO A 246 -35.77 -8.05 4.78
CA PRO A 246 -36.17 -7.38 6.03
C PRO A 246 -35.00 -6.69 6.74
N LEU A 247 -35.31 -5.71 7.59
CA LEU A 247 -34.34 -4.92 8.36
C LEU A 247 -33.36 -5.79 9.17
N GLY A 248 -32.06 -5.52 9.03
CA GLY A 248 -31.01 -6.06 9.90
C GLY A 248 -29.60 -5.92 9.31
N ASP A 249 -29.46 -6.22 8.01
CA ASP A 249 -28.18 -6.28 7.29
C ASP A 249 -27.97 -5.08 6.34
N PRO A 250 -26.71 -4.78 5.92
CA PRO A 250 -26.42 -3.68 4.99
C PRO A 250 -27.18 -3.82 3.66
N MET A 251 -27.88 -2.75 3.26
CA MET A 251 -28.76 -2.75 2.09
C MET A 251 -28.00 -2.90 0.75
N GLU A 252 -28.19 -4.05 0.08
CA GLU A 252 -27.92 -4.19 -1.35
C GLU A 252 -29.13 -3.75 -2.19
N ILE A 253 -28.95 -2.76 -3.08
CA ILE A 253 -29.96 -2.41 -4.09
C ILE A 253 -29.64 -3.15 -5.38
N LYS A 254 -30.41 -4.20 -5.70
CA LYS A 254 -30.28 -4.96 -6.95
C LYS A 254 -31.10 -4.33 -8.09
N VAL A 255 -30.39 -3.67 -9.00
CA VAL A 255 -30.88 -3.22 -10.32
C VAL A 255 -30.50 -4.29 -11.34
N LYS A 256 -31.39 -4.62 -12.28
CA LYS A 256 -31.14 -5.69 -13.27
C LYS A 256 -29.83 -5.45 -14.05
N GLY A 257 -28.82 -6.26 -13.76
CA GLY A 257 -27.54 -6.34 -14.49
C GLY A 257 -26.33 -5.67 -13.80
N PHE A 258 -26.50 -4.89 -12.73
CA PHE A 258 -25.38 -4.19 -12.08
C PHE A 258 -25.55 -4.08 -10.55
N ASN A 259 -24.47 -4.35 -9.82
CA ASN A 259 -24.35 -4.00 -8.40
C ASN A 259 -23.85 -2.56 -8.29
N LEU A 260 -24.56 -1.70 -7.56
CA LEU A 260 -24.15 -0.32 -7.28
C LEU A 260 -23.57 -0.23 -5.87
N SER A 261 -22.29 0.12 -5.76
CA SER A 261 -21.65 0.48 -4.50
C SER A 261 -21.65 2.01 -4.35
N LEU A 262 -22.23 2.51 -3.27
CA LEU A 262 -22.34 3.95 -2.97
C LEU A 262 -21.55 4.28 -1.71
N ARG A 263 -20.90 5.44 -1.65
CA ARG A 263 -20.14 5.85 -0.47
C ARG A 263 -21.12 6.22 0.66
N LYS A 264 -20.71 6.05 1.92
CA LYS A 264 -21.54 6.32 3.12
C LYS A 264 -22.23 7.70 3.13
N LYS A 265 -21.65 8.73 2.49
CA LYS A 265 -22.27 10.06 2.32
C LYS A 265 -23.41 10.08 1.29
N GLU A 266 -23.28 9.31 0.22
CA GLU A 266 -24.28 9.20 -0.86
C GLU A 266 -25.46 8.33 -0.43
N ALA A 267 -25.21 7.27 0.35
CA ALA A 267 -26.25 6.47 0.99
C ALA A 267 -27.16 7.31 1.93
N ARG A 268 -26.57 8.18 2.77
CA ARG A 268 -27.33 9.11 3.64
C ARG A 268 -28.15 10.14 2.87
N LEU A 269 -27.66 10.60 1.72
CA LEU A 269 -28.42 11.49 0.83
C LEU A 269 -29.65 10.80 0.22
N ILE A 270 -29.61 9.48 0.07
CA ILE A 270 -30.73 8.66 -0.39
C ILE A 270 -31.71 8.36 0.76
N GLU A 271 -31.24 8.07 1.98
CA GLU A 271 -32.11 7.97 3.18
C GLU A 271 -32.97 9.22 3.35
N VAL A 272 -32.36 10.40 3.44
CA VAL A 272 -33.05 11.69 3.65
C VAL A 272 -33.98 12.07 2.47
N ALA A 273 -33.76 11.50 1.28
CA ALA A 273 -34.60 11.74 0.11
C ALA A 273 -35.82 10.81 0.00
N ILE A 274 -35.87 9.72 0.78
CA ILE A 274 -36.90 8.68 0.72
C ILE A 274 -37.82 8.70 1.96
N GLY A 275 -37.30 9.09 3.13
CA GLY A 275 -38.04 9.20 4.39
C GLY A 275 -37.49 8.30 5.47
#